data_AF-A0A9X0APQ2-F1
#
_entry.id   AF-A0A9X0APQ2-F1
#
_cell.length_a   1.000
_cell.length_b   1.000
_cell.length_c   1.000
_cell.angle_alpha   90.00
_cell.angle_beta   90.00
_cell.angle_gamma   90.00
#
_symmetry.space_group_name_H-M   'P 1'
#
loop_
_entity.id
_entity.type
_entity.pdbx_description
1 polymer ?
#
loop_
_entity_poly.entity_id
_entity_poly.type
_entity_poly.pdbx_seq_one_letter_code
_entity_poly.pdbx_strand_id
1 'polypeptide(L)'
;MQTAMDYHIDAFALNMAYGWIDNARQVSLAFAAADSVGFKLFYSFDYAGNGPWPKADVIQFIQNHASDVSYYHYDGQPFVSTFEGPDSSGDWVDIKAQTGCFFVPDWSSIGAGPALAKGVADGLFSWAAWRWGDWRMNTYSDAAYNTSLAGLPYMMPVSPWFYANLPGYDKNWLWSSDDLWFDRWQEVWSFQPEWVEIIT
;
A
#
# COMPACT_ATOMS: atom_id res chain seq x y z
N MET A 1 13.86 -9.50 -5.55
CA MET A 1 12.95 -9.63 -6.72
C MET A 1 12.92 -11.07 -7.23
N GLN A 2 14.04 -11.69 -7.64
CA GLN A 2 14.04 -13.12 -8.03
C GLN A 2 13.41 -14.03 -6.97
N THR A 3 13.87 -13.96 -5.73
CA THR A 3 13.28 -14.72 -4.61
C THR A 3 11.79 -14.42 -4.43
N ALA A 4 11.34 -13.18 -4.67
CA ALA A 4 9.93 -12.84 -4.54
C ALA A 4 9.09 -13.51 -5.65
N MET A 5 9.60 -13.56 -6.88
CA MET A 5 8.96 -14.32 -7.97
C MET A 5 8.93 -15.82 -7.69
N ASP A 6 9.98 -16.37 -7.09
CA ASP A 6 10.04 -17.79 -6.70
C ASP A 6 8.96 -18.12 -5.64
N TYR A 7 8.49 -17.11 -4.89
CA TYR A 7 7.37 -17.19 -3.95
C TYR A 7 6.06 -16.62 -4.48
N HIS A 8 5.96 -16.40 -5.80
CA HIS A 8 4.74 -15.91 -6.47
C HIS A 8 4.27 -14.52 -6.02
N ILE A 9 5.20 -13.64 -5.64
CA ILE A 9 4.90 -12.21 -5.46
C ILE A 9 4.96 -11.52 -6.82
N ASP A 10 3.94 -10.73 -7.14
CA ASP A 10 3.82 -10.07 -8.44
C ASP A 10 4.52 -8.71 -8.50
N ALA A 11 4.50 -7.97 -7.39
CA ALA A 11 5.05 -6.61 -7.32
C ALA A 11 5.54 -6.24 -5.92
N PHE A 12 6.36 -5.20 -5.83
CA PHE A 12 6.65 -4.51 -4.56
C PHE A 12 6.02 -3.11 -4.52
N ALA A 13 5.38 -2.80 -3.40
CA ALA A 13 5.03 -1.44 -3.01
C ALA A 13 6.29 -0.70 -2.53
N LEU A 14 6.71 0.34 -3.24
CA LEU A 14 7.84 1.17 -2.84
C LEU A 14 7.36 2.22 -1.85
N ASN A 15 7.47 1.91 -0.56
CA ASN A 15 7.16 2.86 0.51
C ASN A 15 8.27 3.93 0.64
N MET A 16 7.90 5.20 0.51
CA MET A 16 8.88 6.30 0.47
C MET A 16 8.40 7.50 1.28
N ALA A 17 9.15 7.87 2.32
CA ALA A 17 8.92 9.11 3.06
C ALA A 17 9.40 10.33 2.26
N TYR A 18 8.66 11.43 2.35
CA TYR A 18 9.02 12.68 1.68
C TYR A 18 10.38 13.22 2.14
N GLY A 19 11.11 13.88 1.24
CA GLY A 19 12.32 14.63 1.56
C GLY A 19 13.58 13.78 1.83
N TRP A 20 13.52 12.45 1.67
CA TRP A 20 14.73 11.64 1.73
C TRP A 20 15.59 11.88 0.47
N ILE A 21 16.84 12.30 0.68
CA ILE A 21 17.76 12.74 -0.37
C ILE A 21 17.99 11.70 -1.47
N ASP A 22 17.83 10.43 -1.13
CA ASP A 22 18.12 9.30 -2.01
C ASP A 22 16.88 8.70 -2.69
N ASN A 23 15.67 9.22 -2.44
CA ASN A 23 14.43 8.68 -3.02
C ASN A 23 14.54 8.45 -4.53
N ALA A 24 14.82 9.51 -5.30
CA ALA A 24 14.88 9.42 -6.76
C ALA A 24 15.95 8.42 -7.25
N ARG A 25 17.12 8.42 -6.61
CA ARG A 25 18.24 7.52 -6.97
C ARG A 25 17.88 6.07 -6.68
N GLN A 26 17.34 5.78 -5.50
CA GLN A 26 17.00 4.41 -5.10
C GLN A 26 15.83 3.85 -5.90
N VAL A 27 14.83 4.68 -6.20
CA VAL A 27 13.72 4.32 -7.10
C VAL A 27 14.23 3.95 -8.49
N SER A 28 15.09 4.79 -9.09
CA SER A 28 15.67 4.48 -10.40
C SER A 28 16.46 3.17 -10.40
N LEU A 29 17.22 2.90 -9.33
CA LEU A 29 17.95 1.63 -9.18
C LEU A 29 16.99 0.44 -8.99
N ALA A 30 15.88 0.62 -8.27
CA ALA A 30 14.87 -0.41 -8.08
C ALA A 30 14.20 -0.78 -9.40
N PHE A 31 13.77 0.20 -10.21
CA PHE A 31 13.18 -0.05 -11.54
C PHE A 31 14.19 -0.72 -12.48
N ALA A 32 15.45 -0.26 -12.53
CA ALA A 32 16.49 -0.92 -13.32
C ALA A 32 16.72 -2.39 -12.90
N ALA A 33 16.67 -2.68 -11.60
CA ALA A 33 16.75 -4.04 -11.10
C ALA A 33 15.50 -4.86 -11.49
N ALA A 34 14.31 -4.27 -11.41
CA ALA A 34 13.05 -4.93 -11.76
C ALA A 34 12.98 -5.26 -13.26
N ASP A 35 13.41 -4.33 -14.13
CA ASP A 35 13.52 -4.53 -15.57
C ASP A 35 14.42 -5.73 -15.91
N SER A 36 15.53 -5.88 -15.19
CA SER A 36 16.51 -6.95 -15.44
C SER A 36 15.96 -8.36 -15.20
N VAL A 37 14.88 -8.49 -14.43
CA VAL A 37 14.25 -9.78 -14.08
C VAL A 37 12.77 -9.87 -14.46
N GLY A 38 12.19 -8.80 -15.03
CA GLY A 38 10.77 -8.74 -15.39
C GLY A 38 9.80 -8.61 -14.21
N PHE A 39 10.27 -8.10 -13.06
CA PHE A 39 9.44 -7.90 -11.86
C PHE A 39 8.67 -6.57 -11.91
N LYS A 40 7.60 -6.43 -11.13
CA LYS A 40 6.81 -5.19 -11.09
C LYS A 40 7.02 -4.39 -9.81
N LEU A 41 6.91 -3.06 -9.90
CA LEU A 41 6.96 -2.12 -8.78
C LEU A 41 5.85 -1.10 -8.93
N PHE A 42 5.36 -0.57 -7.81
CA PHE A 42 4.49 0.61 -7.79
C PHE A 42 4.82 1.50 -6.61
N TYR A 43 4.37 2.75 -6.65
CA TYR A 43 4.62 3.68 -5.55
C TYR A 43 3.61 3.55 -4.42
N SER A 44 4.13 3.54 -3.19
CA SER A 44 3.40 3.82 -1.97
C SER A 44 4.01 5.06 -1.33
N PHE A 45 3.42 6.23 -1.57
CA PHE A 45 3.94 7.46 -0.99
C PHE A 45 3.60 7.50 0.50
N ASP A 46 4.60 7.60 1.36
CA ASP A 46 4.40 7.70 2.81
C ASP A 46 4.19 9.17 3.18
N TYR A 47 2.92 9.51 3.47
CA TYR A 47 2.50 10.85 3.89
C TYR A 47 2.64 11.07 5.41
N ALA A 48 2.87 10.01 6.19
CA ALA A 48 2.96 10.07 7.64
C ALA A 48 4.42 10.03 8.16
N GLY A 49 5.35 9.44 7.41
CA GLY A 49 6.71 9.16 7.85
C GLY A 49 7.59 10.40 7.99
N ASN A 50 7.43 11.40 7.12
CA ASN A 50 8.18 12.67 7.20
C ASN A 50 7.34 13.88 6.72
N GLY A 51 6.02 13.82 6.97
CA GLY A 51 5.06 14.79 6.48
C GLY A 51 4.54 14.49 5.06
N PRO A 52 3.48 15.20 4.63
CA PRO A 52 2.81 14.93 3.36
C PRO A 52 3.71 15.27 2.17
N TRP A 53 3.62 14.45 1.12
CA TRP A 53 4.29 14.73 -0.15
C TRP A 53 3.64 15.93 -0.85
N PRO A 54 4.43 16.89 -1.38
CA PRO A 54 3.91 17.93 -2.26
C PRO A 54 3.29 17.32 -3.53
N LYS A 55 2.11 17.79 -3.91
CA LYS A 55 1.40 17.34 -5.13
C LYS A 55 2.28 17.29 -6.38
N ALA A 56 3.07 18.35 -6.62
CA ALA A 56 3.90 18.45 -7.81
C ALA A 56 4.96 17.34 -7.87
N ASP A 57 5.54 16.98 -6.71
CA ASP A 57 6.55 15.93 -6.61
C ASP A 57 5.92 14.56 -6.86
N VAL A 58 4.71 14.29 -6.33
CA VAL A 58 3.98 13.05 -6.60
C VAL A 58 3.71 12.88 -8.10
N ILE A 59 3.21 13.93 -8.76
CA ILE A 59 2.98 13.92 -10.21
C ILE A 59 4.28 13.61 -10.97
N GLN A 60 5.37 14.28 -10.60
CA GLN A 60 6.66 14.08 -11.25
C GLN A 60 7.19 12.66 -11.05
N PHE A 61 7.10 12.11 -9.84
CA PHE A 61 7.52 10.74 -9.56
C PHE A 61 6.75 9.72 -10.39
N ILE A 62 5.42 9.86 -10.46
CA ILE A 62 4.57 8.99 -11.28
C ILE A 62 4.97 9.13 -12.76
N GLN A 63 5.04 10.34 -13.31
CA GLN A 63 5.37 10.56 -14.72
C GLN A 63 6.77 10.05 -15.12
N ASN A 64 7.72 10.01 -14.19
CA ASN A 64 9.07 9.52 -14.48
C ASN A 64 9.14 8.02 -14.77
N HIS A 65 8.23 7.22 -14.20
CA HIS A 65 8.33 5.75 -14.22
C HIS A 65 7.03 5.05 -14.61
N ALA A 66 5.89 5.74 -14.68
CA ALA A 66 4.61 5.14 -15.01
C ALA A 66 4.58 4.48 -16.40
N SER A 67 5.46 4.85 -17.32
CA SER A 67 5.58 4.19 -18.62
C SER A 67 6.62 3.06 -18.67
N ASP A 68 7.34 2.81 -17.58
CA ASP A 68 8.33 1.74 -17.51
C ASP A 68 7.65 0.39 -17.56
N VAL A 69 8.28 -0.57 -18.24
CA VAL A 69 7.75 -1.93 -18.37
C VAL A 69 7.63 -2.61 -17.01
N SER A 70 8.50 -2.29 -16.05
CA SER A 70 8.45 -2.77 -14.68
C SER A 70 7.48 -2.00 -13.78
N TYR A 71 6.78 -0.97 -14.25
CA TYR A 71 5.73 -0.32 -13.46
C TYR A 71 4.45 -1.16 -13.47
N TYR A 72 3.90 -1.46 -12.28
CA TYR A 72 2.67 -2.22 -12.16
C TYR A 72 1.48 -1.38 -12.63
N HIS A 73 0.71 -1.94 -13.57
CA HIS A 73 -0.50 -1.32 -14.10
C HIS A 73 -1.70 -2.21 -13.78
N TYR A 74 -2.81 -1.57 -13.43
CA TYR A 74 -4.11 -2.21 -13.27
C TYR A 74 -5.08 -1.65 -14.31
N ASP A 75 -5.69 -2.51 -15.11
CA ASP A 75 -6.55 -2.12 -16.25
C ASP A 75 -5.92 -1.06 -17.17
N GLY A 76 -4.61 -1.18 -17.39
CA GLY A 76 -3.83 -0.27 -18.24
C GLY A 76 -3.50 1.08 -17.60
N GLN A 77 -3.87 1.31 -16.34
CA GLN A 77 -3.57 2.53 -15.58
C GLN A 77 -2.42 2.28 -14.60
N PRO A 78 -1.47 3.24 -14.43
CA PRO A 78 -0.40 3.12 -13.43
C PRO A 78 -1.00 2.97 -12.03
N PHE A 79 -0.67 1.90 -11.32
CA PHE A 79 -1.16 1.69 -9.96
C PHE A 79 -0.38 2.56 -8.97
N VAL A 80 -1.07 3.22 -8.05
CA VAL A 80 -0.45 4.06 -7.00
C VAL A 80 -1.19 3.88 -5.68
N SER A 81 -0.43 3.85 -4.59
CA SER A 81 -0.93 3.82 -3.22
C SER A 81 -0.27 4.91 -2.35
N THR A 82 -0.77 5.05 -1.12
CA THR A 82 -0.15 5.85 -0.06
C THR A 82 -0.20 5.09 1.25
N PHE A 83 0.75 5.38 2.14
CA PHE A 83 0.54 5.16 3.57
C PHE A 83 0.05 6.47 4.19
N GLU A 84 -1.19 6.43 4.68
CA GLU A 84 -1.91 7.58 5.22
C GLU A 84 -1.97 8.79 4.25
N GLY A 85 -2.21 9.99 4.78
CA GLY A 85 -2.39 11.22 4.00
C GLY A 85 -3.84 11.61 3.65
N PRO A 86 -4.90 11.26 4.43
CA PRO A 86 -6.28 11.63 4.07
C PRO A 86 -6.53 13.15 4.03
N ASP A 87 -5.72 13.94 4.72
CA ASP A 87 -5.78 15.41 4.69
C ASP A 87 -5.28 16.00 3.36
N SER A 88 -4.46 15.25 2.61
CA SER A 88 -3.99 15.60 1.27
C SER A 88 -4.88 15.02 0.15
N SER A 89 -6.00 14.39 0.48
CA SER A 89 -6.91 13.76 -0.49
C SER A 89 -7.36 14.72 -1.61
N GLY A 90 -7.50 16.02 -1.34
CA GLY A 90 -7.88 17.02 -2.35
C GLY A 90 -6.89 17.15 -3.50
N ASP A 91 -5.61 16.88 -3.28
CA ASP A 91 -4.58 16.93 -4.33
C ASP A 91 -4.75 15.80 -5.37
N TRP A 92 -5.36 14.68 -4.98
CA TRP A 92 -5.51 13.51 -5.85
C TRP A 92 -6.48 13.72 -7.01
N VAL A 93 -7.33 14.76 -6.95
CA VAL A 93 -8.13 15.19 -8.12
C VAL A 93 -7.20 15.58 -9.27
N ASP A 94 -6.21 16.42 -8.99
CA ASP A 94 -5.25 16.91 -9.99
C ASP A 94 -4.20 15.86 -10.34
N ILE A 95 -3.72 15.08 -9.36
CA ILE A 95 -2.73 14.03 -9.58
C ILE A 95 -3.29 13.00 -10.56
N LYS A 96 -4.49 12.48 -10.30
CA LYS A 96 -5.13 11.49 -11.20
C LYS A 96 -5.40 12.08 -12.57
N ALA A 97 -5.88 13.33 -12.66
CA ALA A 97 -6.13 13.98 -13.94
C ALA A 97 -4.87 14.12 -14.80
N GLN A 98 -3.69 14.32 -14.20
CA GLN A 98 -2.43 14.53 -14.93
C GLN A 98 -1.64 13.24 -15.19
N THR A 99 -1.90 12.18 -14.43
CA THR A 99 -1.12 10.93 -14.50
C THR A 99 -1.92 9.76 -15.04
N GLY A 100 -3.25 9.81 -14.96
CA GLY A 100 -4.13 8.70 -15.30
C GLY A 100 -3.97 7.49 -14.37
N CYS A 101 -3.44 7.69 -13.15
CA CYS A 101 -3.18 6.59 -12.23
C CYS A 101 -4.47 5.99 -11.63
N PHE A 102 -4.44 4.69 -11.38
CA PHE A 102 -5.41 3.97 -10.56
C PHE A 102 -4.98 4.06 -9.10
N PHE A 103 -5.80 4.69 -8.26
CA PHE A 103 -5.39 5.12 -6.93
C PHE A 103 -6.04 4.30 -5.81
N VAL A 104 -5.23 3.58 -5.02
CA VAL A 104 -5.67 2.72 -3.91
C VAL A 104 -4.90 3.09 -2.62
N PRO A 105 -5.30 4.15 -1.91
CA PRO A 105 -4.63 4.57 -0.68
C PRO A 105 -4.94 3.66 0.50
N ASP A 106 -4.01 3.58 1.44
CA ASP A 106 -4.33 3.32 2.84
C ASP A 106 -4.63 4.64 3.56
N TRP A 107 -5.86 4.75 4.07
CA TRP A 107 -6.30 5.82 4.98
C TRP A 107 -6.97 5.21 6.21
N SER A 108 -6.38 4.15 6.75
CA SER A 108 -6.93 3.40 7.89
C SER A 108 -7.15 4.27 9.13
N SER A 109 -6.40 5.35 9.32
CA SER A 109 -6.58 6.31 10.42
C SER A 109 -7.98 6.91 10.52
N ILE A 110 -8.70 7.05 9.40
CA ILE A 110 -10.08 7.58 9.35
C ILE A 110 -11.12 6.49 9.06
N GLY A 111 -10.69 5.26 8.79
CA GLY A 111 -11.55 4.12 8.45
C GLY A 111 -12.14 4.17 7.04
N ALA A 112 -12.64 3.02 6.57
CA ALA A 112 -13.03 2.81 5.17
C ALA A 112 -14.15 3.75 4.66
N GLY A 113 -15.20 3.97 5.45
CA GLY A 113 -16.33 4.82 5.06
C GLY A 113 -15.91 6.28 4.84
N PRO A 114 -15.30 6.95 5.85
CA PRO A 114 -14.77 8.29 5.69
C PRO A 114 -13.68 8.41 4.62
N ALA A 115 -12.84 7.38 4.45
CA ALA A 115 -11.83 7.32 3.38
C ALA A 115 -12.48 7.35 2.01
N LEU A 116 -13.48 6.50 1.75
CA LEU A 116 -14.19 6.48 0.48
C LEU A 116 -14.96 7.78 0.24
N ALA A 117 -15.54 8.38 1.29
CA ALA A 117 -16.26 9.64 1.20
C ALA A 117 -15.40 10.84 0.73
N LYS A 118 -14.06 10.70 0.70
CA LYS A 118 -13.17 11.68 0.05
C LYS A 118 -13.35 11.73 -1.47
N GLY A 119 -13.87 10.67 -2.10
CA GLY A 119 -14.34 10.67 -3.49
C GLY A 119 -13.26 10.61 -4.58
N VAL A 120 -12.01 10.33 -4.23
CA VAL A 120 -10.87 10.29 -5.18
C VAL A 120 -10.24 8.91 -5.35
N ALA A 121 -10.47 7.99 -4.40
CA ALA A 121 -9.91 6.65 -4.41
C ALA A 121 -10.68 5.74 -5.38
N ASP A 122 -9.95 4.91 -6.15
CA ASP A 122 -10.53 3.88 -7.03
C ASP A 122 -10.65 2.52 -6.34
N GLY A 123 -9.97 2.36 -5.21
CA GLY A 123 -10.06 1.24 -4.28
C GLY A 123 -9.50 1.69 -2.93
N LEU A 124 -9.52 0.83 -1.92
CA LEU A 124 -8.86 1.13 -0.65
C LEU A 124 -7.98 -0.02 -0.20
N PHE A 125 -6.87 0.35 0.43
CA PHE A 125 -6.00 -0.54 1.17
C PHE A 125 -6.26 -0.34 2.67
N SER A 126 -6.13 -1.41 3.46
CA SER A 126 -6.25 -1.40 4.91
C SER A 126 -4.90 -1.68 5.54
N TRP A 127 -4.53 -1.01 6.63
CA TRP A 127 -3.34 -1.29 7.41
C TRP A 127 -3.59 -2.24 8.59
N ALA A 128 -4.79 -2.86 8.64
CA ALA A 128 -5.20 -3.74 9.73
C ALA A 128 -4.77 -5.21 9.51
N ALA A 129 -3.47 -5.47 9.34
CA ALA A 129 -2.92 -6.82 9.17
C ALA A 129 -2.83 -7.65 10.46
N TRP A 130 -2.92 -7.02 11.63
CA TRP A 130 -2.58 -7.62 12.91
C TRP A 130 -3.75 -7.68 13.87
N ARG A 131 -3.67 -8.63 14.81
CA ARG A 131 -4.68 -8.90 15.82
C ARG A 131 -4.73 -7.79 16.85
N TRP A 132 -5.90 -7.39 17.31
CA TRP A 132 -5.99 -6.46 18.45
C TRP A 132 -5.92 -7.20 19.80
N GLY A 133 -4.84 -7.01 20.56
CA GLY A 133 -4.65 -7.65 21.87
C GLY A 133 -4.62 -9.17 21.76
N ASP A 134 -5.38 -9.85 22.63
CA ASP A 134 -5.44 -11.32 22.70
C ASP A 134 -6.45 -11.96 21.73
N TRP A 135 -7.03 -11.17 20.82
CA TRP A 135 -8.07 -11.65 19.92
C TRP A 135 -7.44 -12.51 18.83
N ARG A 136 -8.18 -13.52 18.35
CA ARG A 136 -7.81 -14.18 17.09
C ARG A 136 -8.03 -13.21 15.92
N MET A 137 -7.20 -13.35 14.89
CA MET A 137 -7.42 -12.62 13.65
C MET A 137 -8.79 -12.99 13.07
N ASN A 138 -9.43 -12.02 12.42
CA ASN A 138 -10.73 -12.18 11.80
C ASN A 138 -10.92 -11.13 10.69
N THR A 139 -11.96 -11.31 9.88
CA THR A 139 -12.29 -10.43 8.75
C THR A 139 -13.23 -9.28 9.10
N TYR A 140 -13.37 -8.88 10.37
CA TYR A 140 -14.30 -7.82 10.74
C TYR A 140 -13.94 -6.49 10.08
N SER A 141 -12.66 -6.10 10.15
CA SER A 141 -12.17 -4.89 9.49
C SER A 141 -12.27 -5.01 7.97
N ASP A 142 -11.89 -6.15 7.40
CA ASP A 142 -11.99 -6.40 5.95
C ASP A 142 -13.44 -6.26 5.44
N ALA A 143 -14.42 -6.76 6.20
CA ALA A 143 -15.84 -6.64 5.87
C ALA A 143 -16.33 -5.18 5.86
N ALA A 144 -15.79 -4.33 6.73
CA ALA A 144 -16.10 -2.89 6.73
C ALA A 144 -15.58 -2.21 5.45
N TYR A 145 -14.40 -2.60 4.96
CA TYR A 145 -13.88 -2.14 3.66
C TYR A 145 -14.76 -2.61 2.51
N ASN A 146 -15.08 -3.91 2.42
CA ASN A 146 -15.93 -4.44 1.37
C ASN A 146 -17.31 -3.76 1.31
N THR A 147 -17.92 -3.56 2.48
CA THR A 147 -19.22 -2.89 2.59
C THR A 147 -19.14 -1.44 2.14
N SER A 148 -18.08 -0.72 2.55
CA SER A 148 -17.90 0.69 2.20
C SER A 148 -17.63 0.86 0.71
N LEU A 149 -16.72 0.07 0.15
CA LEU A 149 -16.28 0.14 -1.24
C LEU A 149 -17.38 -0.17 -2.25
N ALA A 150 -18.45 -0.85 -1.84
CA ALA A 150 -19.66 -1.08 -2.63
C ALA A 150 -19.39 -1.59 -4.07
N GLY A 151 -18.39 -2.47 -4.21
CA GLY A 151 -17.97 -3.07 -5.48
C GLY A 151 -16.67 -2.50 -6.08
N LEU A 152 -16.09 -1.45 -5.49
CA LEU A 152 -14.73 -1.04 -5.78
C LEU A 152 -13.71 -2.03 -5.18
N PRO A 153 -12.52 -2.20 -5.79
CA PRO A 153 -11.55 -3.19 -5.34
C PRO A 153 -10.97 -2.85 -3.97
N TYR A 154 -10.75 -3.92 -3.20
CA TYR A 154 -10.12 -3.90 -1.88
C TYR A 154 -8.77 -4.59 -1.94
N MET A 155 -7.75 -3.92 -1.39
CA MET A 155 -6.45 -4.52 -1.13
C MET A 155 -6.39 -4.98 0.32
N MET A 156 -6.34 -6.30 0.51
CA MET A 156 -6.40 -6.94 1.81
C MET A 156 -5.00 -7.06 2.43
N PRO A 157 -4.77 -6.60 3.67
CA PRO A 157 -3.46 -6.65 4.29
C PRO A 157 -3.17 -8.03 4.88
N VAL A 158 -1.96 -8.53 4.69
CA VAL A 158 -1.47 -9.73 5.38
C VAL A 158 -0.10 -9.39 5.95
N SER A 159 0.23 -9.93 7.11
CA SER A 159 1.58 -9.81 7.64
C SER A 159 1.92 -11.04 8.47
N PRO A 160 3.16 -11.54 8.41
CA PRO A 160 3.55 -12.69 9.21
C PRO A 160 3.79 -12.32 10.68
N TRP A 161 4.19 -11.07 10.98
CA TRP A 161 4.38 -10.54 12.33
C TRP A 161 4.53 -9.02 12.31
N PHE A 162 4.41 -8.36 13.46
CA PHE A 162 4.85 -6.97 13.61
C PHE A 162 5.25 -6.66 15.04
N TYR A 163 6.43 -6.07 15.18
CA TYR A 163 6.97 -5.60 16.44
C TYR A 163 7.82 -4.37 16.20
N ALA A 164 8.01 -3.57 17.25
CA ALA A 164 8.98 -2.50 17.26
C ALA A 164 9.82 -2.62 18.53
N ASN A 165 11.13 -2.63 18.36
CA ASN A 165 12.09 -2.43 19.45
C ASN A 165 13.10 -1.36 18.99
N LEU A 166 12.69 -0.11 19.09
CA LEU A 166 13.41 1.06 18.64
C LEU A 166 13.61 2.02 19.82
N PRO A 167 14.69 1.85 20.60
CA PRO A 167 14.94 2.66 21.80
C PRO A 167 14.96 4.18 21.55
N GLY A 168 15.41 4.61 20.36
CA GLY A 168 15.44 6.02 19.99
C GLY A 168 14.07 6.65 19.71
N TYR A 169 13.01 5.84 19.64
CA TYR A 169 11.65 6.27 19.34
C TYR A 169 10.65 5.93 20.46
N ASP A 170 11.14 5.46 21.61
CA ASP A 170 10.32 4.94 22.73
C ASP A 170 9.28 3.90 22.29
N LYS A 171 9.65 3.08 21.29
CA LYS A 171 8.80 2.01 20.76
C LYS A 171 9.36 0.67 21.21
N ASN A 172 8.65 -0.01 22.11
CA ASN A 172 8.96 -1.38 22.53
C ASN A 172 7.67 -2.18 22.74
N TRP A 173 7.16 -2.80 21.68
CA TRP A 173 5.92 -3.56 21.69
C TRP A 173 5.92 -4.65 20.60
N LEU A 174 5.01 -5.62 20.74
CA LEU A 174 4.83 -6.75 19.84
C LEU A 174 3.33 -7.03 19.68
N TRP A 175 2.90 -7.34 18.45
CA TRP A 175 1.59 -7.95 18.19
C TRP A 175 1.67 -9.47 18.26
N SER A 176 0.67 -10.10 18.88
CA SER A 176 0.55 -11.56 18.88
C SER A 176 0.42 -12.08 17.45
N SER A 177 1.31 -12.99 17.05
CA SER A 177 1.50 -13.38 15.65
C SER A 177 1.59 -14.90 15.42
N ASP A 178 1.50 -15.73 16.47
CA ASP A 178 1.78 -17.17 16.40
C ASP A 178 1.01 -17.91 15.30
N ASP A 179 -0.31 -17.70 15.22
CA ASP A 179 -1.18 -18.29 14.18
C ASP A 179 -1.47 -17.29 13.03
N LEU A 180 -0.89 -16.07 13.03
CA LEU A 180 -1.38 -14.93 12.21
C LEU A 180 -1.26 -15.19 10.72
N TRP A 181 -0.11 -15.69 10.30
CA TRP A 181 0.13 -16.02 8.90
C TRP A 181 -0.89 -17.05 8.39
N PHE A 182 -1.13 -18.11 9.18
CA PHE A 182 -2.09 -19.15 8.82
C PHE A 182 -3.52 -18.60 8.76
N ASP A 183 -3.98 -17.91 9.81
CA ASP A 183 -5.33 -17.36 9.89
C ASP A 183 -5.61 -16.41 8.71
N ARG A 184 -4.68 -15.47 8.43
CA ARG A 184 -4.85 -14.51 7.32
C ARG A 184 -4.95 -15.20 5.96
N TRP A 185 -4.18 -16.24 5.68
CA TRP A 185 -4.28 -16.94 4.40
C TRP A 185 -5.61 -17.71 4.24
N GLN A 186 -6.16 -18.26 5.33
CA GLN A 186 -7.50 -18.86 5.30
C GLN A 186 -8.59 -17.81 5.04
N GLU A 187 -8.42 -16.63 5.61
CA GLU A 187 -9.31 -15.49 5.41
C GLU A 187 -9.23 -14.95 3.99
N VAL A 188 -8.03 -14.76 3.43
CA VAL A 188 -7.81 -14.40 2.02
C VAL A 188 -8.50 -15.39 1.10
N TRP A 189 -8.32 -16.70 1.35
CA TRP A 189 -8.97 -17.74 0.56
C TRP A 189 -10.50 -17.62 0.59
N SER A 190 -11.07 -17.33 1.75
CA SER A 190 -12.53 -17.18 1.89
C SER A 190 -13.06 -15.86 1.34
N PHE A 191 -12.31 -14.78 1.50
CA PHE A 191 -12.71 -13.42 1.18
C PHE A 191 -12.53 -13.08 -0.30
N GLN A 192 -11.52 -13.66 -0.96
CA GLN A 192 -11.18 -13.44 -2.37
C GLN A 192 -11.03 -11.94 -2.72
N PRO A 193 -10.10 -11.21 -2.08
CA PRO A 193 -9.86 -9.81 -2.39
C PRO A 193 -9.23 -9.63 -3.78
N GLU A 194 -9.31 -8.42 -4.34
CA GLU A 194 -8.65 -8.10 -5.62
C GLU A 194 -7.12 -8.21 -5.50
N TRP A 195 -6.59 -7.69 -4.38
CA TRP A 195 -5.17 -7.78 -4.06
C TRP A 195 -4.96 -8.23 -2.62
N VAL A 196 -3.78 -8.82 -2.41
CA VAL A 196 -3.20 -9.00 -1.09
C VAL A 196 -1.89 -8.23 -1.04
N GLU A 197 -1.75 -7.30 -0.09
CA GLU A 197 -0.46 -6.67 0.20
C GLU A 197 0.13 -7.32 1.46
N ILE A 198 1.34 -7.86 1.33
CA ILE A 198 2.11 -8.38 2.46
C ILE A 198 2.89 -7.22 3.09
N ILE A 199 2.50 -6.84 4.30
CA ILE A 199 3.12 -5.75 5.05
C ILE A 199 4.30 -6.28 5.87
N THR A 200 5.43 -5.57 5.78
CA THR A 200 6.73 -5.91 6.41
C THR A 200 7.21 -4.87 7.40
#